data_AF-A0A4Q8QV22-F1
#
_entry.id   AF-A0A4Q8QV22-F1
#
_cell.length_a   1.000
_cell.length_b   1.000
_cell.length_c   1.000
_cell.angle_alpha   90.00
_cell.angle_beta   90.00
_cell.angle_gamma   90.00
#
_symmetry.space_group_name_H-M   'P 1'
#
loop_
_entity.id
_entity.type
_entity.pdbx_description
1 polymer ?
#
loop_
_entity_poly.entity_id
_entity_poly.type
_entity_poly.pdbx_seq_one_letter_code
_entity_poly.pdbx_strand_id
1 'polypeptide(L)'
;MWKSQQVSQIDPDVDFIFRNAERLINVTAGCVISFGLAAGLADAADANPHDPGHDWSQALYGFHGDTILMAALRVSLLLDRDEKVVSFQAVHRRLKLYRVRKGLLRAVASRRGPDIFGPPSRADLIREFFRTYAEIDWQVHGRLTHFRNRGIAHLTPQLLAKSITVDELQTLVALIGRLATTLQHLCQTKTAFRDNMLVEYRRIARNAMKPIRTKVAMSGGD
;
A
#
# COMPACT_ATOMS: atom_id res chain seq x y z
N MET A 1 46.07 20.93 16.97
CA MET A 1 45.72 20.70 15.54
C MET A 1 44.42 19.89 15.49
N TRP A 2 43.28 20.57 15.54
CA TRP A 2 41.96 19.92 15.55
C TRP A 2 41.62 19.49 14.12
N LYS A 3 41.60 18.18 13.87
CA LYS A 3 40.98 17.64 12.65
C LYS A 3 39.48 17.84 12.79
N SER A 4 38.96 18.92 12.23
CA SER A 4 37.53 19.08 11.97
C SER A 4 37.08 17.87 11.15
N GLN A 5 36.40 16.92 11.80
CA GLN A 5 35.69 15.84 11.12
C GLN A 5 34.80 16.48 10.06
N GLN A 6 35.14 16.26 8.79
CA GLN A 6 34.23 16.51 7.69
C GLN A 6 32.97 15.72 7.97
N VAL A 7 31.92 16.41 8.39
CA VAL A 7 30.55 15.89 8.33
C VAL A 7 30.34 15.59 6.85
N SER A 8 30.39 14.31 6.46
CA SER A 8 30.15 13.94 5.07
C SER A 8 28.72 14.36 4.75
N GLN A 9 28.57 15.42 3.97
CA GLN A 9 27.26 15.88 3.53
C GLN A 9 26.60 14.72 2.78
N ILE A 10 25.53 14.18 3.36
CA ILE A 10 24.79 13.09 2.74
C ILE A 10 24.18 13.64 1.46
N ASP A 11 24.32 12.90 0.37
CA ASP A 11 23.71 13.23 -0.92
C ASP A 11 22.21 13.55 -0.72
N PRO A 12 21.72 14.73 -1.15
CA PRO A 12 20.32 15.12 -0.94
C PRO A 12 19.30 14.09 -1.42
N ASP A 13 19.61 13.33 -2.46
CA ASP A 13 18.72 12.28 -2.98
C ASP A 13 18.71 11.03 -2.08
N VAL A 14 19.84 10.72 -1.44
CA VAL A 14 19.94 9.63 -0.44
C VAL A 14 19.18 10.02 0.82
N ASP A 15 19.36 11.26 1.27
CA ASP A 15 18.66 11.82 2.42
C ASP A 15 17.13 11.88 2.17
N PHE A 16 16.71 12.28 0.96
CA PHE A 16 15.31 12.21 0.54
C PHE A 16 14.71 10.81 0.73
N ILE A 17 15.40 9.75 0.26
CA ILE A 17 14.90 8.38 0.38
C ILE A 17 14.73 7.99 1.86
N PHE A 18 15.73 8.26 2.70
CA PHE A 18 15.64 7.93 4.12
C PHE A 18 14.53 8.68 4.86
N ARG A 19 14.40 9.98 4.63
CA ARG A 19 13.40 10.81 5.32
C ARG A 19 11.97 10.41 4.96
N ASN A 20 11.78 9.84 3.76
CA ASN A 20 10.46 9.56 3.22
C ASN A 20 10.07 8.08 3.23
N ALA A 21 11.01 7.17 3.48
CA ALA A 21 10.76 5.73 3.48
C ALA A 21 9.61 5.35 4.43
N GLU A 22 9.67 5.80 5.68
CA GLU A 22 8.64 5.51 6.70
C GLU A 22 7.25 6.04 6.29
N ARG A 23 7.17 7.26 5.74
CA ARG A 23 5.92 7.81 5.23
C ARG A 23 5.35 6.93 4.12
N LEU A 24 6.16 6.53 3.14
CA LEU A 24 5.73 5.67 2.02
C LEU A 24 5.23 4.31 2.51
N ILE A 25 5.92 3.72 3.49
CA ILE A 25 5.55 2.44 4.09
C ILE A 25 4.22 2.56 4.85
N ASN A 26 4.04 3.63 5.65
CA ASN A 26 2.79 3.89 6.37
C ASN A 26 1.60 4.09 5.44
N VAL A 27 1.77 4.88 4.37
CA VAL A 27 0.70 5.08 3.38
C VAL A 27 0.39 3.77 2.66
N THR A 28 1.41 2.95 2.36
CA THR A 28 1.21 1.62 1.77
C THR A 28 0.44 0.70 2.72
N ALA A 29 0.77 0.68 4.01
CA ALA A 29 0.01 -0.07 5.01
C ALA A 29 -1.47 0.37 5.02
N GLY A 30 -1.74 1.68 5.06
CA GLY A 30 -3.11 2.20 4.98
C GLY A 30 -3.84 1.80 3.69
N CYS A 31 -3.11 1.71 2.58
CA CYS A 31 -3.66 1.26 1.30
C CYS A 31 -4.05 -0.22 1.34
N VAL A 32 -3.15 -1.08 1.81
CA VAL A 32 -3.36 -2.52 1.94
C VAL A 32 -4.48 -2.83 2.94
N ILE A 33 -4.56 -2.08 4.05
CA ILE A 33 -5.65 -2.17 5.01
C ILE A 33 -6.98 -1.85 4.35
N SER A 34 -7.06 -0.72 3.64
CA SER A 34 -8.32 -0.29 3.01
C SER A 34 -8.79 -1.30 1.97
N PHE A 35 -7.88 -1.79 1.11
CA PHE A 35 -8.22 -2.81 0.13
C PHE A 35 -8.59 -4.15 0.79
N GLY A 36 -7.86 -4.56 1.82
CA GLY A 36 -8.16 -5.76 2.59
C GLY A 36 -9.55 -5.71 3.21
N LEU A 37 -9.92 -4.59 3.85
CA LEU A 37 -11.26 -4.38 4.39
C LEU A 37 -12.33 -4.49 3.29
N ALA A 38 -12.15 -3.80 2.16
CA ALA A 38 -13.07 -3.89 1.01
C ALA A 38 -13.26 -5.35 0.55
N ALA A 39 -12.18 -6.08 0.32
CA ALA A 39 -12.25 -7.48 -0.10
C ALA A 39 -12.98 -8.36 0.93
N GLY A 40 -12.84 -8.07 2.24
CA GLY A 40 -13.53 -8.81 3.29
C GLY A 40 -15.03 -8.51 3.35
N LEU A 41 -15.43 -7.28 3.03
CA LEU A 41 -16.83 -6.89 2.93
C LEU A 41 -17.49 -7.52 1.70
N ALA A 42 -16.78 -7.58 0.57
CA ALA A 42 -17.24 -8.30 -0.62
C ALA A 42 -17.46 -9.79 -0.31
N ASP A 43 -16.50 -10.45 0.34
CA ASP A 43 -16.65 -11.85 0.81
C ASP A 43 -17.90 -12.04 1.69
N ALA A 44 -18.21 -11.04 2.54
CA ALA A 44 -19.35 -11.12 3.45
C ALA A 44 -20.70 -10.91 2.73
N ALA A 45 -20.73 -10.04 1.70
CA ALA A 45 -21.90 -9.85 0.86
C ALA A 45 -22.20 -11.11 0.04
N ASP A 46 -21.18 -11.71 -0.58
CA ASP A 46 -21.31 -12.94 -1.37
C ASP A 46 -21.78 -14.13 -0.51
N ALA A 47 -21.40 -14.15 0.77
CA ALA A 47 -21.83 -15.20 1.70
C ALA A 47 -23.29 -15.05 2.17
N ASN A 48 -23.93 -13.89 1.94
CA ASN A 48 -25.30 -13.60 2.39
C ASN A 48 -26.15 -12.95 1.26
N PRO A 49 -26.34 -13.64 0.11
CA PRO A 49 -26.97 -13.03 -1.08
C PRO A 49 -28.50 -12.85 -0.96
N HIS A 50 -29.14 -13.42 0.06
CA HIS A 50 -30.60 -13.57 0.15
C HIS A 50 -31.30 -12.64 1.16
N ASP A 51 -30.66 -11.55 1.58
CA ASP A 51 -31.29 -10.57 2.48
C ASP A 51 -31.23 -9.14 1.90
N PRO A 52 -31.99 -8.87 0.81
CA PRO A 52 -31.90 -7.63 0.05
C PRO A 52 -32.61 -6.44 0.74
N GLY A 53 -33.19 -6.66 1.94
CA GLY A 53 -34.12 -5.75 2.59
C GLY A 53 -33.67 -5.23 3.97
N HIS A 54 -32.48 -5.60 4.44
CA HIS A 54 -32.01 -5.13 5.75
C HIS A 54 -31.02 -3.97 5.62
N ASP A 55 -31.17 -2.99 6.53
CA ASP A 55 -30.32 -1.79 6.70
C ASP A 55 -28.81 -2.12 6.74
N TRP A 56 -28.46 -3.34 7.18
CA TRP A 56 -27.07 -3.80 7.25
C TRP A 56 -26.42 -3.92 5.86
N SER A 57 -27.20 -4.24 4.82
CA SER A 57 -26.69 -4.34 3.44
C SER A 57 -26.26 -2.98 2.90
N GLN A 58 -27.04 -1.92 3.14
CA GLN A 58 -26.67 -0.56 2.75
C GLN A 58 -25.42 -0.06 3.49
N ALA A 59 -25.32 -0.33 4.79
CA ALA A 59 -24.12 -0.01 5.58
C ALA A 59 -22.88 -0.75 5.04
N LEU A 60 -23.02 -2.02 4.66
CA LEU A 60 -21.95 -2.81 4.04
C LEU A 60 -21.50 -2.17 2.72
N TYR A 61 -22.43 -1.85 1.82
CA TYR A 61 -22.10 -1.27 0.52
C TYR A 61 -21.45 0.10 0.64
N GLY A 62 -21.91 0.95 1.55
CA GLY A 62 -21.29 2.24 1.84
C GLY A 62 -19.84 2.08 2.31
N PHE A 63 -19.63 1.24 3.33
CA PHE A 63 -18.30 1.00 3.88
C PHE A 63 -17.34 0.33 2.87
N HIS A 64 -17.87 -0.57 2.04
CA HIS A 64 -17.14 -1.18 0.93
C HIS A 64 -16.70 -0.12 -0.11
N GLY A 65 -17.61 0.76 -0.52
CA GLY A 65 -17.30 1.85 -1.45
C GLY A 65 -16.20 2.77 -0.91
N ASP A 66 -16.30 3.19 0.35
CA ASP A 66 -15.32 4.07 0.98
C ASP A 66 -13.94 3.43 1.09
N THR A 67 -13.88 2.16 1.47
CA THR A 67 -12.62 1.42 1.61
C THR A 67 -11.93 1.19 0.26
N ILE A 68 -12.68 0.91 -0.81
CA ILE A 68 -12.14 0.86 -2.19
C ILE A 68 -11.63 2.22 -2.64
N LEU A 69 -12.41 3.29 -2.45
CA LEU A 69 -12.02 4.64 -2.83
C LEU A 69 -10.73 5.07 -2.11
N MET A 70 -10.63 4.76 -0.83
CA MET A 70 -9.45 5.06 -0.01
C MET A 70 -8.22 4.25 -0.43
N ALA A 71 -8.38 3.02 -0.93
CA ALA A 71 -7.29 2.27 -1.53
C ALA A 71 -6.85 2.91 -2.87
N ALA A 72 -7.80 3.22 -3.76
CA ALA A 72 -7.55 3.87 -5.05
C ALA A 72 -6.80 5.21 -4.92
N LEU A 73 -7.22 6.06 -3.97
CA LEU A 73 -6.56 7.33 -3.69
C LEU A 73 -5.11 7.15 -3.21
N ARG A 74 -4.86 6.17 -2.33
CA ARG A 74 -3.51 5.90 -1.81
C ARG A 74 -2.61 5.29 -2.87
N VAL A 75 -3.10 4.40 -3.74
CA VAL A 75 -2.34 3.91 -4.90
C VAL A 75 -1.93 5.09 -5.80
N SER A 76 -2.87 6.00 -6.10
CA SER A 76 -2.59 7.18 -6.92
C SER A 76 -1.50 8.07 -6.31
N LEU A 77 -1.51 8.25 -4.99
CA LEU A 77 -0.50 9.03 -4.27
C LEU A 77 0.86 8.33 -4.27
N LEU A 78 0.88 7.03 -4.01
CA LEU A 78 2.10 6.22 -3.91
C LEU A 78 2.81 6.06 -5.25
N LEU A 79 2.08 6.20 -6.36
CA LEU A 79 2.59 6.09 -7.73
C LEU A 79 2.53 7.43 -8.49
N ASP A 80 2.40 8.55 -7.78
CA ASP A 80 2.29 9.87 -8.40
C ASP A 80 3.55 10.23 -9.21
N ARG A 81 3.33 10.80 -10.39
CA ARG A 81 4.37 11.23 -11.33
C ARG A 81 5.01 12.56 -10.93
N ASP A 82 4.32 13.39 -10.17
CA ASP A 82 4.81 14.69 -9.73
C ASP A 82 6.06 14.53 -8.85
N GLU A 83 7.15 15.17 -9.25
CA GLU A 83 8.44 15.12 -8.55
C GLU A 83 8.43 15.85 -7.20
N LYS A 84 7.46 16.74 -7.00
CA LYS A 84 7.22 17.44 -5.75
C LYS A 84 6.49 16.56 -4.74
N VAL A 85 5.87 15.47 -5.20
CA VAL A 85 5.16 14.53 -4.34
C VAL A 85 6.09 13.38 -3.96
N VAL A 86 6.01 12.99 -2.70
CA VAL A 86 6.73 11.85 -2.17
C VAL A 86 5.97 10.57 -2.57
N SER A 87 6.51 9.87 -3.57
CA SER A 87 5.97 8.64 -4.18
C SER A 87 7.08 7.60 -4.43
N PHE A 88 6.71 6.35 -4.71
CA PHE A 88 7.65 5.31 -5.16
C PHE A 88 8.26 5.64 -6.51
N GLN A 89 7.56 6.39 -7.36
CA GLN A 89 8.12 6.90 -8.61
C GLN A 89 9.24 7.91 -8.35
N ALA A 90 9.10 8.79 -7.36
CA ALA A 90 10.15 9.72 -6.93
C ALA A 90 11.38 8.98 -6.36
N VAL A 91 11.17 7.90 -5.61
CA VAL A 91 12.24 7.01 -5.11
C VAL A 91 12.92 6.29 -6.28
N HIS A 92 12.14 5.72 -7.19
CA HIS A 92 12.64 5.01 -8.37
C HIS A 92 13.59 5.88 -9.21
N ARG A 93 13.16 7.11 -9.55
CA ARG A 93 13.98 8.05 -10.34
C ARG A 93 15.32 8.33 -9.68
N ARG A 94 15.34 8.52 -8.36
CA ARG A 94 16.58 8.74 -7.58
C ARG A 94 17.45 7.49 -7.54
N LEU A 95 16.87 6.31 -7.31
CA LEU A 95 17.59 5.04 -7.31
C LEU A 95 18.21 4.71 -8.68
N LYS A 96 17.70 5.22 -9.81
CA LYS A 96 18.36 5.01 -11.12
C LYS A 96 19.78 5.59 -11.14
N LEU A 97 20.05 6.64 -10.38
CA LEU A 97 21.35 7.28 -10.33
C LEU A 97 22.36 6.40 -9.57
N TYR A 98 23.46 6.04 -10.24
CA TYR A 98 24.51 5.20 -9.64
C TYR A 98 25.07 5.82 -8.35
N ARG A 99 25.29 7.15 -8.33
CA ARG A 99 25.75 7.89 -7.14
C ARG A 99 24.83 7.69 -5.94
N VAL A 100 23.51 7.70 -6.17
CA VAL A 100 22.50 7.56 -5.12
C VAL A 100 22.48 6.13 -4.59
N ARG A 101 22.53 5.10 -5.46
CA ARG A 101 22.62 3.70 -4.99
C ARG A 101 23.86 3.46 -4.15
N LYS A 102 25.02 3.89 -4.64
CA LYS A 102 26.30 3.75 -3.92
C LYS A 102 26.28 4.52 -2.58
N GLY A 103 25.76 5.75 -2.60
CA GLY A 103 25.62 6.58 -1.41
C GLY A 103 24.65 5.99 -0.39
N LEU A 104 23.52 5.46 -0.84
CA LEU A 104 22.52 4.80 -0.01
C LEU A 104 23.10 3.57 0.68
N LEU A 105 23.74 2.67 -0.08
CA LEU A 105 24.37 1.46 0.48
C LEU A 105 25.43 1.80 1.53
N ARG A 106 26.27 2.81 1.26
CA ARG A 106 27.26 3.31 2.22
C ARG A 106 26.58 3.87 3.47
N ALA A 107 25.57 4.71 3.32
CA ALA A 107 24.86 5.33 4.42
C ALA A 107 24.13 4.30 5.29
N VAL A 108 23.50 3.27 4.70
CA VAL A 108 22.91 2.16 5.45
C VAL A 108 23.99 1.40 6.21
N ALA A 109 25.11 1.05 5.56
CA ALA A 109 26.21 0.34 6.20
C ALA A 109 26.80 1.11 7.39
N SER A 110 26.94 2.43 7.27
CA SER A 110 27.43 3.28 8.35
C SER A 110 26.43 3.42 9.50
N ARG A 111 25.11 3.45 9.22
CA ARG A 111 24.07 3.64 10.26
C ARG A 111 23.69 2.36 10.99
N ARG A 112 23.81 1.20 10.33
CA ARG A 112 23.20 -0.05 10.77
C ARG A 112 24.15 -1.25 10.72
N GLY A 113 25.40 -1.02 10.37
CA GLY A 113 26.41 -2.07 10.24
C GLY A 113 26.40 -2.78 8.88
N PRO A 114 27.36 -3.68 8.66
CA PRO A 114 27.48 -4.44 7.41
C PRO A 114 26.23 -5.28 7.13
N ASP A 115 26.15 -5.80 5.92
CA ASP A 115 25.09 -6.71 5.50
C ASP A 115 25.39 -8.10 6.09
N ILE A 116 25.21 -8.26 7.40
CA ILE A 116 25.69 -9.44 8.16
C ILE A 116 24.65 -10.56 8.21
N PHE A 117 23.40 -10.29 7.82
CA PHE A 117 22.27 -11.19 8.02
C PHE A 117 21.68 -11.65 6.68
N GLY A 118 22.36 -12.56 5.99
CA GLY A 118 21.81 -13.42 4.92
C GLY A 118 21.20 -12.71 3.70
N PRO A 119 20.81 -13.49 2.66
CA PRO A 119 20.05 -12.97 1.53
C PRO A 119 18.63 -12.55 1.94
N PRO A 120 18.02 -11.54 1.26
CA PRO A 120 18.59 -10.81 0.12
C PRO A 120 19.59 -9.73 0.54
N SER A 121 20.69 -9.59 -0.20
CA SER A 121 21.63 -8.49 0.03
C SER A 121 20.96 -7.13 -0.24
N ARG A 122 21.52 -6.05 0.28
CA ARG A 122 21.02 -4.68 -0.02
C ARG A 122 21.03 -4.35 -1.52
N ALA A 123 21.95 -4.93 -2.28
CA ALA A 123 21.96 -4.80 -3.73
C ALA A 123 20.84 -5.61 -4.40
N ASP A 124 20.51 -6.80 -3.87
CA ASP A 124 19.34 -7.57 -4.29
C ASP A 124 18.04 -6.82 -4.04
N LEU A 125 17.90 -6.16 -2.87
CA LEU A 125 16.73 -5.35 -2.57
C LEU A 125 16.55 -4.21 -3.60
N ILE A 126 17.62 -3.52 -3.99
CA ILE A 126 17.53 -2.50 -5.05
C ILE A 126 17.10 -3.11 -6.39
N ARG A 127 17.61 -4.30 -6.74
CA ARG A 127 17.17 -5.03 -7.95
C ARG A 127 15.70 -5.42 -7.87
N GLU A 128 15.25 -5.91 -6.72
CA GLU A 128 13.85 -6.28 -6.50
C GLU A 128 12.92 -5.08 -6.63
N PHE A 129 13.34 -3.93 -6.12
CA PHE A 129 12.59 -2.69 -6.25
C PHE A 129 12.41 -2.33 -7.73
N PHE A 130 13.46 -2.40 -8.54
CA PHE A 130 13.37 -2.12 -9.98
C PHE A 130 12.49 -3.13 -10.71
N ARG A 131 12.62 -4.42 -10.38
CA ARG A 131 11.80 -5.48 -10.98
C ARG A 131 10.32 -5.26 -10.69
N THR A 132 9.97 -5.09 -9.42
CA THR A 132 8.59 -4.83 -8.98
C THR A 132 8.04 -3.55 -9.64
N TYR A 133 8.85 -2.48 -9.71
CA TYR A 133 8.42 -1.23 -10.35
C TYR A 133 8.14 -1.40 -11.85
N ALA A 134 8.91 -2.25 -12.54
CA ALA A 134 8.72 -2.51 -13.97
C ALA A 134 7.45 -3.34 -14.27
N GLU A 135 6.93 -4.08 -13.28
CA GLU A 135 5.67 -4.83 -13.38
C GLU A 135 4.42 -3.93 -13.30
N ILE A 136 4.57 -2.65 -12.92
CA ILE A 136 3.44 -1.71 -12.84
C ILE A 136 2.88 -1.44 -14.23
N ASP A 137 1.60 -1.74 -14.42
CA ASP A 137 0.84 -1.28 -15.58
C ASP A 137 0.49 0.21 -15.43
N TRP A 138 1.26 1.05 -16.12
CA TRP A 138 1.08 2.49 -16.11
C TRP A 138 -0.17 2.97 -16.86
N GLN A 139 -0.77 2.15 -17.72
CA GLN A 139 -2.06 2.47 -18.36
C GLN A 139 -3.19 2.36 -17.35
N VAL A 140 -3.18 1.29 -16.53
CA VAL A 140 -4.12 1.12 -15.42
C VAL A 140 -4.00 2.27 -14.42
N HIS A 141 -2.78 2.60 -14.00
CA HIS A 141 -2.54 3.75 -13.11
C HIS A 141 -2.96 5.10 -13.74
N GLY A 142 -2.80 5.26 -15.05
CA GLY A 142 -3.24 6.45 -15.79
C GLY A 142 -4.74 6.67 -15.69
N ARG A 143 -5.55 5.61 -15.84
CA ARG A 143 -7.01 5.68 -15.66
C ARG A 143 -7.40 6.00 -14.22
N LEU A 144 -6.67 5.48 -13.24
CA LEU A 144 -6.85 5.80 -11.82
C LEU A 144 -6.60 7.29 -11.53
N THR A 145 -5.53 7.84 -12.10
CA THR A 145 -5.18 9.28 -11.97
C THR A 145 -6.24 10.17 -12.63
N HIS A 146 -6.79 9.72 -13.76
CA HIS A 146 -7.91 10.40 -14.41
C HIS A 146 -9.15 10.43 -13.51
N PHE A 147 -9.45 9.32 -12.85
CA PHE A 147 -10.53 9.22 -11.87
C PHE A 147 -10.30 10.14 -10.66
N ARG A 148 -9.07 10.22 -10.11
CA ARG A 148 -8.75 11.18 -9.04
C ARG A 148 -9.04 12.63 -9.47
N ASN A 149 -8.62 12.99 -10.68
CA ASN A 149 -8.66 14.38 -11.14
C ASN A 149 -10.03 14.81 -11.71
N ARG A 150 -10.89 13.87 -12.16
CA ARG A 150 -12.19 14.17 -12.77
C ARG A 150 -13.40 13.46 -12.13
N GLY A 151 -13.18 12.35 -11.41
CA GLY A 151 -14.20 11.46 -10.87
C GLY A 151 -14.72 11.82 -9.48
N ILE A 152 -14.01 12.65 -8.70
CA ILE A 152 -14.52 13.16 -7.41
C ILE A 152 -15.77 14.05 -7.62
N ALA A 153 -15.96 14.60 -8.81
CA ALA A 153 -17.16 15.38 -9.15
C ALA A 153 -18.42 14.54 -9.42
N HIS A 154 -18.30 13.21 -9.59
CA HIS A 154 -19.43 12.34 -9.96
C HIS A 154 -19.36 10.99 -9.22
N LEU A 155 -19.61 11.02 -7.91
CA LEU A 155 -19.68 9.84 -7.03
C LEU A 155 -20.97 9.04 -7.26
N THR A 156 -21.04 8.26 -8.36
CA THR A 156 -22.03 7.18 -8.51
C THR A 156 -21.34 5.83 -8.66
N PRO A 157 -21.84 4.76 -7.99
CA PRO A 157 -21.23 3.42 -8.01
C PRO A 157 -21.02 2.85 -9.42
N GLN A 158 -21.87 3.21 -10.39
CA GLN A 158 -21.83 2.67 -11.76
C GLN A 158 -20.66 3.19 -12.62
N LEU A 159 -19.97 4.27 -12.24
CA LEU A 159 -18.88 4.87 -13.02
C LEU A 159 -17.47 4.34 -12.69
N LEU A 160 -17.30 3.68 -11.54
CA LEU A 160 -16.04 3.02 -11.17
C LEU A 160 -15.66 1.91 -12.17
N ALA A 161 -16.66 1.22 -12.74
CA ALA A 161 -16.47 0.17 -13.75
C ALA A 161 -15.78 0.65 -15.04
N LYS A 162 -15.82 1.96 -15.36
CA LYS A 162 -15.12 2.55 -16.53
C LYS A 162 -13.68 2.99 -16.22
N SER A 163 -13.25 2.98 -14.97
CA SER A 163 -11.99 3.58 -14.52
C SER A 163 -10.91 2.53 -14.28
N ILE A 164 -11.14 1.65 -13.30
CA ILE A 164 -10.23 0.56 -12.91
C ILE A 164 -11.09 -0.59 -12.37
N THR A 165 -10.73 -1.83 -12.66
CA THR A 165 -11.39 -2.99 -12.06
C THR A 165 -10.86 -3.25 -10.64
N VAL A 166 -11.60 -4.02 -9.84
CA VAL A 166 -11.14 -4.43 -8.51
C VAL A 166 -9.86 -5.27 -8.61
N ASP A 167 -9.76 -6.15 -9.60
CA ASP A 167 -8.58 -6.98 -9.84
C ASP A 167 -7.36 -6.15 -10.25
N GLU A 168 -7.55 -5.16 -11.11
CA GLU A 168 -6.51 -4.21 -11.49
C GLU A 168 -6.00 -3.42 -10.27
N LEU A 169 -6.92 -2.98 -9.40
CA LEU A 169 -6.57 -2.31 -8.15
C LEU A 169 -5.83 -3.27 -7.19
N GLN A 170 -6.26 -4.53 -7.09
CA GLN A 170 -5.59 -5.56 -6.30
C GLN A 170 -4.14 -5.76 -6.75
N THR A 171 -3.90 -5.87 -8.05
CA THR A 171 -2.55 -6.01 -8.62
C THR A 171 -1.70 -4.80 -8.26
N LEU A 172 -2.23 -3.57 -8.40
CA LEU A 172 -1.49 -2.37 -8.01
C LEU A 172 -1.18 -2.35 -6.51
N VAL A 173 -2.14 -2.72 -5.65
CA VAL A 173 -1.97 -2.82 -4.19
C VAL A 173 -0.87 -3.84 -3.83
N ALA A 174 -0.83 -4.99 -4.50
CA ALA A 174 0.19 -6.00 -4.29
C ALA A 174 1.59 -5.48 -4.71
N LEU A 175 1.69 -4.77 -5.83
CA LEU A 175 2.95 -4.20 -6.31
C LEU A 175 3.49 -3.11 -5.37
N ILE A 176 2.65 -2.17 -4.91
CA ILE A 176 3.09 -1.16 -3.93
C ILE A 176 3.49 -1.81 -2.60
N GLY A 177 2.82 -2.90 -2.20
CA GLY A 177 3.17 -3.68 -1.02
C GLY A 177 4.60 -4.23 -1.13
N ARG A 178 4.91 -4.87 -2.26
CA ARG A 178 6.28 -5.37 -2.54
C ARG A 178 7.32 -4.25 -2.58
N LEU A 179 7.00 -3.09 -3.15
CA LEU A 179 7.89 -1.91 -3.13
C LEU A 179 8.12 -1.42 -1.69
N ALA A 180 7.09 -1.39 -0.86
CA ALA A 180 7.20 -1.01 0.55
C ALA A 180 8.05 -2.00 1.35
N THR A 181 7.81 -3.30 1.22
CA THR A 181 8.62 -4.35 1.89
C THR A 181 10.09 -4.23 1.50
N THR A 182 10.36 -4.03 0.20
CA THR A 182 11.72 -3.86 -0.30
C THR A 182 12.38 -2.60 0.27
N LEU A 183 11.66 -1.48 0.29
CA LEU A 183 12.15 -0.22 0.83
C LEU A 183 12.35 -0.30 2.36
N GLN A 184 11.44 -0.96 3.07
CA GLN A 184 11.52 -1.23 4.51
C GLN A 184 12.79 -2.01 4.85
N HIS A 185 13.08 -3.09 4.12
CA HIS A 185 14.28 -3.88 4.32
C HIS A 185 15.55 -3.11 3.93
N LEU A 186 15.52 -2.38 2.82
CA LEU A 186 16.67 -1.61 2.34
C LEU A 186 17.05 -0.48 3.31
N CYS A 187 16.07 0.26 3.80
CA CYS A 187 16.26 1.38 4.72
C CYS A 187 16.26 0.96 6.20
N GLN A 188 15.90 -0.30 6.50
CA GLN A 188 15.76 -0.84 7.85
C GLN A 188 14.90 0.07 8.74
N THR A 189 13.71 0.42 8.24
CA THR A 189 12.77 1.26 8.97
C THR A 189 12.16 0.50 10.14
N LYS A 190 11.77 1.20 11.20
CA LYS A 190 11.10 0.60 12.37
C LYS A 190 9.63 0.29 12.12
N THR A 191 9.04 0.92 11.11
CA THR A 191 7.68 0.67 10.66
C THR A 191 7.52 -0.78 10.25
N ALA A 192 6.44 -1.43 10.71
CA ALA A 192 6.18 -2.84 10.45
C ALA A 192 5.07 -2.98 9.40
N PHE A 193 5.35 -2.64 8.14
CA PHE A 193 4.55 -3.22 7.07
C PHE A 193 4.79 -4.73 7.06
N ARG A 194 3.70 -5.51 7.02
CA ARG A 194 3.74 -6.97 7.04
C ARG A 194 3.10 -7.49 5.77
N ASP A 195 3.75 -8.43 5.11
CA ASP A 195 3.29 -8.97 3.82
C ASP A 195 1.91 -9.65 3.91
N ASN A 196 1.48 -10.07 5.11
CA ASN A 196 0.18 -10.70 5.35
C ASN A 196 -0.95 -9.72 5.72
N MET A 197 -0.70 -8.40 5.76
CA MET A 197 -1.72 -7.41 6.15
C MET A 197 -2.99 -7.51 5.30
N LEU A 198 -2.88 -7.70 3.98
CA LEU A 198 -4.06 -7.81 3.12
C LEU A 198 -5.00 -8.93 3.58
N VAL A 199 -4.43 -10.12 3.82
CA VAL A 199 -5.16 -11.32 4.25
C VAL A 199 -5.75 -11.13 5.64
N GLU A 200 -4.98 -10.53 6.55
CA GLU A 200 -5.41 -10.24 7.92
C GLU A 200 -6.63 -9.32 7.94
N TYR A 201 -6.57 -8.19 7.24
CA TYR A 201 -7.66 -7.20 7.23
C TYR A 201 -8.88 -7.67 6.42
N ARG A 202 -8.69 -8.47 5.36
CA ARG A 202 -9.78 -9.18 4.68
C ARG A 202 -10.51 -10.12 5.63
N ARG A 203 -9.78 -10.90 6.43
CA ARG A 203 -10.37 -11.78 7.44
C ARG A 203 -11.10 -11.00 8.54
N ILE A 204 -10.53 -9.89 9.02
CA ILE A 204 -11.15 -9.04 10.04
C ILE A 204 -12.50 -8.50 9.55
N ALA A 205 -12.52 -7.85 8.37
CA ALA A 205 -13.75 -7.29 7.81
C ALA A 205 -14.83 -8.37 7.57
N ARG A 206 -14.44 -9.50 6.97
CA ARG A 206 -15.35 -10.62 6.73
C ARG A 206 -16.00 -11.13 8.01
N ASN A 207 -15.24 -11.25 9.08
CA ASN A 207 -15.74 -11.74 10.36
C ASN A 207 -16.59 -10.70 11.11
N ALA A 208 -16.26 -9.41 10.99
CA ALA A 208 -17.02 -8.33 11.61
C ALA A 208 -18.45 -8.21 11.05
N MET A 209 -18.65 -8.58 9.79
CA MET A 209 -19.96 -8.52 9.12
C MET A 209 -20.75 -9.82 9.18
N LYS A 210 -20.29 -10.84 9.92
CA LYS A 210 -21.10 -12.04 10.14
C LYS A 210 -22.30 -11.68 11.03
N PRO A 211 -23.55 -11.99 10.61
CA PRO A 211 -24.70 -11.75 11.47
C PRO A 211 -24.50 -12.51 12.79
N ILE A 212 -24.69 -11.80 13.91
CA ILE A 212 -24.72 -12.43 15.23
C ILE A 212 -25.85 -13.45 15.18
N ARG A 213 -25.53 -14.74 15.21
CA ARG A 213 -26.53 -15.78 15.45
C ARG A 213 -26.99 -15.62 16.89
N THR A 214 -27.97 -14.74 17.10
CA THR A 214 -28.74 -14.73 18.35
C THR A 214 -29.41 -16.09 18.41
N LYS A 215 -28.88 -16.99 19.25
CA LYS A 215 -29.63 -18.15 19.71
C LYS A 215 -30.85 -17.59 20.42
N VAL A 216 -31.96 -17.43 19.71
CA VAL A 216 -33.26 -17.36 20.35
C VAL A 216 -33.46 -18.76 20.93
N ALA A 217 -33.09 -18.92 22.19
CA ALA A 217 -33.55 -20.05 22.98
C ALA A 217 -35.06 -19.89 23.06
N MET A 218 -35.78 -20.54 22.14
CA MET A 218 -37.19 -20.81 22.35
C MET A 218 -37.25 -21.71 23.58
N SER A 219 -37.60 -21.10 24.71
CA SER A 219 -38.22 -21.76 25.83
C SER A 219 -39.46 -22.48 25.31
N GLY A 220 -39.28 -23.73 24.88
CA GLY A 220 -40.36 -24.69 24.81
C GLY A 220 -40.72 -25.03 26.26
N GLY A 221 -41.81 -24.45 26.72
CA GLY A 221 -42.51 -24.96 27.88
C GLY A 221 -43.04 -26.35 27.57
N ASP A 222 -42.95 -27.21 28.56
CA ASP A 222 -44.05 -28.04 29.05
C ASP A 222 -43.92 -28.09 30.59
#